data_AF-A0A9W9ZQP0-F1
#
_entry.id   AF-A0A9W9ZQP0-F1
#
_cell.length_a   1.000
_cell.length_b   1.000
_cell.length_c   1.000
_cell.angle_alpha   90.00
_cell.angle_beta   90.00
_cell.angle_gamma   90.00
#
_symmetry.space_group_name_H-M   'P 1'
#
loop_
_entity.id
_entity.type
_entity.pdbx_description
1 polymer ?
#
loop_
_entity_poly.entity_id
_entity_poly.type
_entity_poly.pdbx_seq_one_letter_code
_entity_poly.pdbx_strand_id
1 'polypeptide(L)'
;MSGLGKEVVQKEFQKQIDVFVKNDVDFLLGELFFYVEEAEWAIEVMKATGKPVAMCLSICSAGDLEGVSLEECAVRIAKAGADIVGINCFYDPDVCLKTMKVMKEALEKAGLKRHLIVQPIGYKTPEWPRPPQPRQ
;
A
#
# COMPACT_ATOMS: atom_id res chain seq x y z
N MET A 1 0.90 -3.76 -16.12
CA MET A 1 2.21 -3.09 -15.85
C MET A 1 3.27 -3.39 -16.92
N SER A 2 3.91 -2.36 -17.51
CA SER A 2 4.97 -2.49 -18.53
C SER A 2 6.40 -2.30 -17.97
N GLY A 3 6.61 -2.59 -16.68
CA GLY A 3 7.86 -2.37 -15.96
C GLY A 3 8.95 -3.43 -16.19
N LEU A 4 10.04 -3.35 -15.44
CA LEU A 4 11.23 -4.22 -15.58
C LEU A 4 11.09 -5.61 -14.93
N GLY A 5 9.88 -5.99 -14.49
CA GLY A 5 9.58 -7.30 -13.90
C GLY A 5 10.02 -7.45 -12.44
N LYS A 6 9.44 -8.46 -11.76
CA LYS A 6 9.58 -8.70 -10.31
C LYS A 6 11.03 -8.76 -9.83
N GLU A 7 11.87 -9.56 -10.46
CA GLU A 7 13.25 -9.79 -10.01
C GLU A 7 14.10 -8.51 -10.05
N VAL A 8 13.91 -7.67 -11.07
CA VAL A 8 14.65 -6.42 -11.20
C VAL A 8 14.21 -5.44 -10.13
N VAL A 9 12.90 -5.30 -9.93
CA VAL A 9 12.33 -4.39 -8.91
C VAL A 9 12.73 -4.82 -7.50
N GLN A 10 12.67 -6.11 -7.18
CA GLN A 10 13.10 -6.61 -5.86
C GLN A 10 14.59 -6.37 -5.60
N LYS A 11 15.44 -6.47 -6.61
CA LYS A 11 16.86 -6.11 -6.48
C LYS A 11 17.05 -4.63 -6.13
N GLU A 12 16.23 -3.72 -6.69
CA GLU A 12 16.29 -2.30 -6.33
C GLU A 12 15.81 -2.03 -4.90
N PHE A 13 14.78 -2.73 -4.42
CA PHE A 13 14.36 -2.64 -3.02
C PHE A 13 15.43 -3.18 -2.08
N GLN A 14 16.05 -4.32 -2.41
CA GLN A 14 17.08 -4.95 -1.57
C GLN A 14 18.25 -3.99 -1.31
N LYS A 15 18.72 -3.25 -2.33
CA LYS A 15 19.81 -2.27 -2.17
C LYS A 15 19.51 -1.21 -1.09
N GLN A 16 18.26 -0.73 -1.04
CA GLN A 16 17.84 0.27 -0.04
C GLN A 16 17.70 -0.37 1.34
N ILE A 17 17.06 -1.55 1.39
CA ILE A 17 16.82 -2.29 2.62
C ILE A 17 18.13 -2.71 3.29
N ASP A 18 19.15 -3.10 2.53
CA ASP A 18 20.48 -3.44 3.06
C ASP A 18 21.10 -2.30 3.87
N VAL A 19 20.91 -1.05 3.42
CA VAL A 19 21.36 0.14 4.14
C VAL A 19 20.56 0.32 5.43
N PHE A 20 19.24 0.16 5.39
CA PHE A 20 18.39 0.29 6.57
C PHE A 20 18.69 -0.78 7.63
N VAL A 21 18.86 -2.04 7.22
CA VAL A 21 19.21 -3.14 8.12
C VAL A 21 20.59 -2.92 8.72
N LYS A 22 21.58 -2.48 7.94
CA LYS A 22 22.92 -2.15 8.46
C LYS A 22 22.90 -1.06 9.53
N ASN A 23 21.97 -0.11 9.44
CA ASN A 23 21.79 0.96 10.43
C ASN A 23 20.79 0.61 11.54
N ASP A 24 20.35 -0.64 11.58
CA ASP A 24 19.46 -1.20 12.60
C ASP A 24 18.18 -0.37 12.87
N VAL A 25 17.48 0.04 11.80
CA VAL A 25 16.17 0.70 11.96
C VAL A 25 15.16 -0.19 12.69
N ASP A 26 14.24 0.38 13.46
CA ASP A 26 13.28 -0.41 14.24
C ASP A 26 12.27 -1.19 13.39
N PHE A 27 11.86 -0.62 12.25
CA PHE A 27 10.91 -1.21 11.32
C PHE A 27 11.12 -0.65 9.90
N LEU A 28 10.48 -1.28 8.91
CA LEU A 28 10.50 -0.85 7.51
C LEU A 28 9.12 -0.30 7.12
N LEU A 29 9.11 0.85 6.46
CA LEU A 29 7.90 1.46 5.91
C LEU A 29 8.02 1.51 4.39
N GLY A 30 7.18 0.76 3.69
CA GLY A 30 6.94 0.96 2.28
C GLY A 30 5.89 2.05 2.10
N GLU A 31 6.27 3.16 1.48
CA GLU A 31 5.36 4.25 1.17
C GLU A 31 5.48 4.69 -0.29
N LEU A 32 4.42 5.34 -0.78
CA LEU A 32 4.30 5.86 -2.15
C LEU A 32 4.17 4.76 -3.23
N PHE A 33 3.28 3.80 -3.00
CA PHE A 33 2.94 2.75 -3.96
C PHE A 33 1.57 3.00 -4.62
N PHE A 34 1.51 2.91 -5.95
CA PHE A 34 0.28 3.06 -6.73
C PHE A 34 -0.22 1.77 -7.37
N TYR A 35 0.57 0.71 -7.27
CA TYR A 35 0.29 -0.62 -7.79
C TYR A 35 0.46 -1.62 -6.67
N VAL A 36 -0.58 -2.40 -6.37
CA VAL A 36 -0.48 -3.35 -5.25
C VAL A 36 0.50 -4.49 -5.55
N GLU A 37 0.64 -4.87 -6.82
CA GLU A 37 1.61 -5.88 -7.25
C GLU A 37 3.04 -5.50 -6.88
N GLU A 38 3.44 -4.24 -7.13
CA GLU A 38 4.77 -3.75 -6.75
C GLU A 38 4.94 -3.68 -5.23
N ALA A 39 3.88 -3.29 -4.50
CA ALA A 39 3.88 -3.26 -3.04
C ALA A 39 4.06 -4.67 -2.45
N GLU A 40 3.44 -5.71 -3.04
CA GLU A 40 3.66 -7.11 -2.63
C GLU A 40 5.14 -7.50 -2.78
N TRP A 41 5.78 -7.15 -3.89
CA TRP A 41 7.19 -7.45 -4.12
C TRP A 41 8.09 -6.73 -3.12
N ALA A 42 7.78 -5.49 -2.77
CA ALA A 42 8.49 -4.75 -1.74
C ALA A 42 8.33 -5.42 -0.36
N ILE A 43 7.10 -5.81 0.01
CA ILE A 43 6.82 -6.48 1.29
C ILE A 43 7.59 -7.79 1.40
N GLU A 44 7.63 -8.61 0.35
CA GLU A 44 8.37 -9.88 0.34
C GLU A 44 9.85 -9.66 0.72
N VAL A 45 10.49 -8.65 0.13
CA VAL A 45 11.90 -8.32 0.42
C VAL A 45 12.05 -7.74 1.83
N MET A 46 11.18 -6.80 2.22
CA MET A 46 11.22 -6.21 3.56
C MET A 46 11.00 -7.26 4.66
N LYS A 47 10.07 -8.19 4.47
CA LYS A 47 9.72 -9.21 5.46
C LYS A 47 10.83 -10.24 5.64
N ALA A 48 11.62 -10.50 4.60
CA ALA A 48 12.78 -11.39 4.69
C ALA A 48 13.86 -10.91 5.67
N THR A 49 13.85 -9.62 6.04
CA THR A 49 14.76 -9.06 7.05
C THR A 49 14.41 -9.44 8.49
N GLY A 50 13.18 -9.92 8.72
CA GLY A 50 12.63 -10.17 10.07
C GLY A 50 12.18 -8.91 10.83
N LYS A 51 12.39 -7.71 10.29
CA LYS A 51 11.89 -6.45 10.90
C LYS A 51 10.37 -6.30 10.65
N PRO A 52 9.63 -5.60 11.54
CA PRO A 52 8.24 -5.26 11.29
C PRO A 52 8.08 -4.44 10.00
N VAL A 53 6.99 -4.69 9.26
CA VAL A 53 6.73 -4.04 7.96
C VAL A 53 5.41 -3.28 8.01
N ALA A 54 5.48 -1.97 7.76
CA ALA A 54 4.35 -1.14 7.42
C ALA A 54 4.27 -0.94 5.91
N MET A 55 3.08 -1.06 5.32
CA MET A 55 2.85 -0.75 3.90
C MET A 55 1.70 0.24 3.74
N CYS A 56 2.01 1.36 3.08
CA CYS A 56 1.06 2.41 2.73
C CYS A 56 0.92 2.49 1.20
N LEU A 57 -0.32 2.45 0.71
CA LEU A 57 -0.64 2.71 -0.70
C LEU A 57 -1.09 4.17 -0.88
N SER A 58 -0.73 4.79 -2.00
CA SER A 58 -1.15 6.16 -2.37
C SER A 58 -2.35 6.14 -3.32
N ILE A 59 -3.43 5.47 -2.88
CA ILE A 59 -4.64 5.21 -3.67
C ILE A 59 -5.91 5.77 -3.01
N CYS A 60 -7.01 5.84 -3.76
CA CYS A 60 -8.31 6.36 -3.31
C CYS A 60 -9.46 5.43 -3.73
N SER A 61 -10.71 5.93 -3.75
CA SER A 61 -11.88 5.14 -4.18
C SER A 61 -11.72 4.49 -5.56
N ALA A 62 -10.77 4.97 -6.38
CA ALA A 62 -10.45 4.41 -7.67
C ALA A 62 -9.91 2.97 -7.63
N GLY A 63 -9.28 2.56 -6.52
CA GLY A 63 -8.40 1.40 -6.48
C GLY A 63 -6.97 1.78 -6.88
N ASP A 64 -6.17 0.77 -7.18
CA ASP A 64 -4.82 0.97 -7.73
C ASP A 64 -4.86 1.36 -9.22
N LEU A 65 -3.70 1.68 -9.80
CA LEU A 65 -3.62 2.16 -11.19
C LEU A 65 -3.87 1.07 -12.26
N GLU A 66 -3.95 -0.21 -11.89
CA GLU A 66 -4.37 -1.31 -12.78
C GLU A 66 -5.85 -1.68 -12.55
N GLY A 67 -6.56 -0.94 -11.70
CA GLY A 67 -7.98 -1.15 -11.41
C GLY A 67 -8.26 -2.20 -10.35
N VAL A 68 -7.25 -2.60 -9.56
CA VAL A 68 -7.45 -3.48 -8.41
C VAL A 68 -8.19 -2.72 -7.31
N SER A 69 -9.27 -3.32 -6.81
CA SER A 69 -10.14 -2.70 -5.79
C SER A 69 -9.39 -2.42 -4.47
N LEU A 70 -9.88 -1.46 -3.68
CA LEU A 70 -9.32 -1.15 -2.36
C LEU A 70 -9.33 -2.37 -1.42
N GLU A 71 -10.41 -3.14 -1.49
CA GLU A 71 -10.62 -4.35 -0.70
C GLU A 71 -9.57 -5.40 -1.03
N GLU A 72 -9.37 -5.65 -2.32
CA GLU A 72 -8.35 -6.60 -2.78
C GLU A 72 -6.95 -6.10 -2.45
N CYS A 73 -6.67 -4.81 -2.68
CA CYS A 73 -5.39 -4.20 -2.34
C CYS A 73 -5.03 -4.41 -0.86
N ALA A 74 -5.97 -4.11 0.05
CA ALA A 74 -5.76 -4.29 1.49
C ALA A 74 -5.47 -5.74 1.86
N VAL A 75 -6.25 -6.68 1.32
CA VAL A 75 -6.08 -8.12 1.58
C VAL A 75 -4.75 -8.63 1.04
N ARG A 76 -4.33 -8.17 -0.14
CA ARG A 76 -3.08 -8.57 -0.80
C ARG A 76 -1.85 -8.16 -0.01
N ILE A 77 -1.70 -6.88 0.34
CA ILE A 77 -0.56 -6.43 1.16
C ILE A 77 -0.55 -7.09 2.55
N ALA A 78 -1.73 -7.35 3.13
CA ALA A 78 -1.87 -8.06 4.39
C ALA A 78 -1.49 -9.56 4.31
N LYS A 79 -1.65 -10.20 3.15
CA LYS A 79 -1.23 -11.58 2.90
C LYS A 79 0.24 -11.68 2.51
N ALA A 80 0.78 -10.67 1.83
CA ALA A 80 2.19 -10.58 1.49
C ALA A 80 3.09 -10.46 2.73
N GLY A 81 2.55 -9.96 3.86
CA GLY A 81 3.23 -9.98 5.15
C GLY A 81 3.35 -8.63 5.86
N ALA A 82 2.63 -7.59 5.40
CA ALA A 82 2.55 -6.32 6.10
C ALA A 82 1.89 -6.50 7.49
N ASP A 83 2.61 -6.08 8.53
CA ASP A 83 2.12 -6.07 9.92
C ASP A 83 1.20 -4.85 10.16
N ILE A 84 1.47 -3.75 9.44
CA ILE A 84 0.70 -2.51 9.46
C ILE A 84 0.29 -2.17 8.02
N VAL A 85 -0.99 -1.87 7.82
CA VAL A 85 -1.58 -1.57 6.51
C VAL A 85 -2.16 -0.16 6.50
N GLY A 86 -1.94 0.61 5.44
CA GLY A 86 -2.40 1.99 5.42
C GLY A 86 -2.47 2.68 4.07
N ILE A 87 -2.75 3.99 4.15
CA ILE A 87 -2.79 4.94 3.04
C ILE A 87 -1.92 6.14 3.37
N ASN A 88 -1.19 6.67 2.38
CA ASN A 88 -0.40 7.89 2.53
C ASN A 88 -0.53 8.85 1.33
N CYS A 89 -0.13 10.11 1.54
CA CYS A 89 0.06 11.15 0.52
C CYS A 89 -1.26 11.53 -0.20
N PHE A 90 -1.15 12.10 -1.42
CA PHE A 90 -2.11 12.54 -2.46
C PHE A 90 -3.47 13.15 -2.07
N TYR A 91 -4.14 12.61 -1.07
CA TYR A 91 -5.49 12.95 -0.68
C TYR A 91 -5.56 13.53 0.73
N ASP A 92 -6.57 14.36 0.94
CA ASP A 92 -6.84 14.99 2.23
C ASP A 92 -7.28 13.96 3.29
N PRO A 93 -7.34 14.37 4.57
CA PRO A 93 -7.74 13.46 5.65
C PRO A 93 -9.12 12.82 5.44
N ASP A 94 -10.08 13.51 4.82
CA ASP A 94 -11.43 12.99 4.63
C ASP A 94 -11.45 11.84 3.64
N VAL A 95 -10.73 11.98 2.52
CA VAL A 95 -10.59 10.93 1.51
C VAL A 95 -9.78 9.76 2.08
N CYS A 96 -8.63 10.01 2.70
CA CYS A 96 -7.82 8.93 3.28
C CYS A 96 -8.58 8.12 4.33
N LEU A 97 -9.37 8.75 5.21
CA LEU A 97 -10.17 8.04 6.21
C LEU A 97 -11.30 7.21 5.59
N LYS A 98 -11.93 7.68 4.50
CA LYS A 98 -12.92 6.88 3.75
C LYS A 98 -12.28 5.66 3.10
N THR A 99 -11.11 5.82 2.48
CA THR A 99 -10.33 4.71 1.91
C THR A 99 -9.95 3.70 2.99
N MET A 100 -9.44 4.18 4.13
CA MET A 100 -9.07 3.33 5.28
C MET A 100 -10.25 2.55 5.84
N LYS A 101 -11.46 3.12 5.84
CA LYS A 101 -12.67 2.42 6.25
C LYS A 101 -12.94 1.18 5.38
N VAL A 102 -12.86 1.33 4.05
CA VAL A 102 -13.06 0.21 3.10
C VAL A 102 -11.99 -0.86 3.29
N MET A 103 -10.72 -0.46 3.41
CA MET A 103 -9.62 -1.40 3.67
C MET A 103 -9.82 -2.17 4.98
N LYS A 104 -10.24 -1.49 6.05
CA LYS A 104 -10.51 -2.12 7.35
C LYS A 104 -11.62 -3.17 7.25
N GLU A 105 -12.75 -2.82 6.63
CA GLU A 105 -13.88 -3.75 6.45
C GLU A 105 -13.48 -4.98 5.63
N ALA A 106 -12.66 -4.80 4.59
CA ALA A 106 -12.13 -5.90 3.78
C ALA A 106 -11.21 -6.84 4.58
N LEU A 107 -10.32 -6.27 5.41
CA LEU A 107 -9.45 -7.05 6.29
C LEU A 107 -10.25 -7.85 7.32
N GLU A 108 -11.26 -7.24 7.94
CA GLU A 108 -12.17 -7.91 8.87
C GLU A 108 -12.91 -9.07 8.19
N LYS A 109 -13.48 -8.83 7.00
CA LYS A 109 -14.18 -9.86 6.22
C LYS A 109 -13.26 -11.02 5.82
N ALA A 110 -11.99 -10.75 5.57
CA ALA A 110 -10.99 -11.76 5.25
C ALA A 110 -10.42 -12.49 6.49
N GLY A 111 -10.81 -12.10 7.70
CA GLY A 111 -10.26 -12.65 8.95
C GLY A 111 -8.81 -12.23 9.21
N LEU A 112 -8.36 -11.12 8.60
CA LEU A 112 -6.98 -10.66 8.64
C LEU A 112 -6.83 -9.49 9.63
N LYS A 113 -6.39 -9.77 10.86
CA LYS A 113 -6.06 -8.74 11.86
C LYS A 113 -4.70 -8.07 11.57
N ARG A 114 -4.69 -6.76 11.33
CA ARG A 114 -3.49 -5.92 11.13
C ARG A 114 -3.64 -4.58 11.84
N HIS A 115 -2.53 -3.91 12.16
CA HIS A 115 -2.57 -2.52 12.58
C HIS A 115 -2.86 -1.61 11.39
N LEU A 116 -3.46 -0.45 11.65
CA LEU A 116 -3.81 0.52 10.63
C LEU A 116 -2.98 1.79 10.80
N ILE A 117 -2.50 2.37 9.69
CA ILE A 117 -1.77 3.64 9.64
C ILE A 117 -2.36 4.54 8.54
N VAL A 118 -2.34 5.85 8.74
CA VAL A 118 -2.80 6.82 7.74
C VAL A 118 -1.96 8.09 7.80
N GLN A 119 -1.48 8.56 6.65
CA GLN A 119 -0.60 9.73 6.52
C GLN A 119 -1.11 10.66 5.40
N PRO A 120 -2.21 11.40 5.61
CA PRO A 120 -2.80 12.27 4.59
C PRO A 120 -1.94 13.51 4.33
N ILE A 121 -2.20 14.23 3.23
CA ILE A 121 -1.56 15.54 3.00
C ILE A 121 -2.27 16.66 3.76
N GLY A 122 -1.51 17.72 4.08
CA GLY A 122 -2.01 18.93 4.74
C GLY A 122 -2.79 19.89 3.83
N TYR A 123 -3.24 19.44 2.66
CA TYR A 123 -3.97 20.22 1.68
C TYR A 123 -5.35 19.63 1.45
N LYS A 124 -6.36 20.48 1.21
CA LYS A 124 -7.69 20.02 0.83
C LYS A 124 -7.69 19.57 -0.63
N THR A 125 -7.85 18.28 -0.86
CA THR A 125 -7.77 17.63 -2.18
C THR A 125 -8.89 16.59 -2.30
N PRO A 126 -10.15 17.06 -2.49
CA PRO A 126 -11.26 16.15 -2.69
C PRO A 126 -11.04 15.33 -3.96
N GLU A 127 -11.51 14.09 -3.95
CA GLU A 127 -11.50 13.27 -5.15
C GLU A 127 -12.29 13.94 -6.27
N TRP A 128 -11.71 13.96 -7.47
CA TRP A 128 -12.48 14.29 -8.67
C TRP A 128 -13.49 13.16 -8.91
N PRO A 129 -14.80 13.44 -9.04
CA PRO A 129 -15.77 12.39 -9.29
C PRO A 129 -15.38 11.66 -10.58
N ARG A 130 -15.23 10.32 -10.51
CA ARG A 130 -15.02 9.52 -11.71
C ARG A 130 -16.18 9.82 -12.68
N PRO A 131 -15.92 10.24 -13.93
CA PRO A 131 -16.99 10.32 -14.91
C PRO A 131 -17.63 8.93 -15.02
N PRO A 132 -18.97 8.86 -15.21
CA PRO A 132 -19.66 7.58 -15.33
C PRO A 132 -18.98 6.75 -16.41
N GLN A 133 -18.53 5.54 -16.06
CA GLN A 133 -17.99 4.63 -17.05
C GLN A 133 -19.09 4.33 -18.08
N PRO A 134 -18.79 4.31 -19.38
CA PRO A 134 -19.75 3.85 -20.36
C PRO A 134 -20.19 2.44 -19.98
N ARG A 135 -21.50 2.24 -19.86
CA ARG A 135 -22.10 0.91 -19.67
C ARG A 135 -21.59 0.02 -20.80
N GLN A 136 -20.79 -1.00 -20.46
CA GLN A 136 -20.51 -2.11 -21.37
C GLN A 136 -21.79 -2.90 -21.62
#